data_AF-A0A396I1C1-F1
#
_entry.id   AF-A0A396I1C1-F1
#
_cell.length_a   1.000
_cell.length_b   1.000
_cell.length_c   1.000
_cell.angle_alpha   90.00
_cell.angle_beta   90.00
_cell.angle_gamma   90.00
#
_symmetry.space_group_name_H-M   'P 1'
#
loop_
_entity.id
_entity.type
_entity.pdbx_description
1 polymer ?
#
loop_
_entity_poly.entity_id
_entity_poly.type
_entity_poly.pdbx_seq_one_letter_code
_entity_poly.pdbx_strand_id
1 'polypeptide(L)'
;MPCLCASYCLSKLVPWFGIPYSVQDIEESLMKFWKETQEAHEPLGLPCKNEFIPYNTSIDVGDIVDEDFSNMTPPKCIFDEDSMKLWYKRDCTSKAPFACIYIQIKYSKGVWDNAKTCALSELFISFLRDKLNEVISKAQMAMLNTKLRFIDGMLEVKVFGHKEMLPSLLSKILSEVNSFMPTDDGRYELVKENAESSLMEDNDDNEFLETLLREHIYVKDELVNYLHNLSLDDVTEFIEEIRSQTFIEGLVHGNLSEDDANKIYKIVKQIFPNKSLPIVPRHVERVMCLTPKTNFVVNYSGMSSVISTAQVILILVGLVVFCIPSITILLQIKKKKFNNNLILATTCFVLLFMQLYIQIRPNLFNSIKKMALLDLFDVIVEKPFYDRIRREENLGYTVQSYSSEIHNVWGFCFDIASSDHEPYYLQHRIEEFVDGLEKVFEDLDSKTFKKYRRSLVDKKLQGCSSLEDESCQVWKEISKYSGNINITQKVAEQLKQITKDDLMRFYRKYFKKSSGNCRRLKINVWSSEKFPEADDSPYKDENEEVPDDEDNPNYW
;
A
#
# COMPACT_ATOMS: atom_id res chain seq x y z
N MET A 1 -41.20 -0.11 -8.16
CA MET A 1 -41.13 0.50 -6.80
C MET A 1 -40.55 1.89 -6.95
N PRO A 2 -41.22 2.96 -6.49
CA PRO A 2 -40.64 4.29 -6.51
C PRO A 2 -39.47 4.35 -5.52
N CYS A 3 -38.37 4.97 -5.93
CA CYS A 3 -37.23 5.26 -5.07
C CYS A 3 -37.70 6.09 -3.86
N LEU A 4 -37.52 5.55 -2.65
CA LEU A 4 -37.73 6.23 -1.38
C LEU A 4 -36.58 7.22 -1.12
N CYS A 5 -36.38 8.20 -1.99
CA CYS A 5 -35.62 9.40 -1.67
C CYS A 5 -36.57 10.45 -1.10
N ALA A 6 -37.23 10.13 0.01
CA ALA A 6 -37.87 11.16 0.83
C ALA A 6 -36.74 11.98 1.48
N SER A 7 -36.80 13.30 1.34
CA SER A 7 -35.89 14.21 2.02
C SER A 7 -36.03 14.04 3.55
N TYR A 8 -35.14 13.25 4.15
CA TYR A 8 -35.14 13.08 5.60
C TYR A 8 -34.83 14.42 6.27
N CYS A 9 -35.78 14.96 7.05
CA CYS A 9 -35.56 16.14 7.89
C CYS A 9 -34.60 15.78 9.03
N LEU A 10 -33.31 16.03 8.83
CA LEU A 10 -32.27 15.92 9.86
C LEU A 10 -32.45 17.06 10.87
N SER A 11 -32.99 16.76 12.06
CA SER A 11 -33.43 17.76 13.04
C SER A 11 -32.59 17.85 14.31
N LYS A 12 -31.63 16.93 14.50
CA LYS A 12 -30.75 16.86 15.67
C LYS A 12 -29.30 16.66 15.23
N LEU A 13 -28.37 17.06 16.09
CA LEU A 13 -26.93 16.82 15.92
C LEU A 13 -26.43 16.04 17.13
N VAL A 14 -25.58 15.03 16.91
CA VAL A 14 -24.88 14.34 18.00
C VAL A 14 -23.93 15.34 18.68
N PRO A 15 -24.04 15.62 20.00
CA PRO A 15 -23.33 16.73 20.64
C PRO A 15 -21.81 16.73 20.48
N TRP A 16 -21.18 15.55 20.44
CA TRP A 16 -19.72 15.39 20.44
C TRP A 16 -19.10 15.36 19.04
N PHE A 17 -19.86 14.91 18.04
CA PHE A 17 -19.36 14.67 16.69
C PHE A 17 -20.07 15.51 15.63
N GLY A 18 -21.14 16.23 16.00
CA GLY A 18 -21.93 17.02 15.06
C GLY A 18 -22.66 16.19 14.00
N ILE A 19 -22.74 14.87 14.13
CA ILE A 19 -23.37 13.99 13.14
C ILE A 19 -24.87 14.29 13.10
N PRO A 20 -25.43 14.69 11.95
CA PRO A 20 -26.85 14.99 11.83
C PRO A 20 -27.68 13.70 11.87
N TYR A 21 -28.75 13.72 12.66
CA TYR A 21 -29.67 12.59 12.79
C TYR A 21 -31.11 13.06 13.00
N SER A 22 -32.06 12.13 12.83
CA SER A 22 -33.45 12.32 13.22
C SER A 22 -33.97 11.05 13.90
N VAL A 23 -34.98 11.20 14.75
CA VAL A 23 -35.70 10.08 15.37
C VAL A 23 -37.15 10.26 15.00
N GLN A 24 -37.73 9.25 14.37
CA GLN A 24 -39.11 9.25 13.91
C GLN A 24 -39.78 7.99 14.42
N ASP A 25 -41.03 8.11 14.84
CA ASP A 25 -41.84 6.95 15.14
C ASP A 25 -42.18 6.22 13.84
N ILE A 26 -42.10 4.89 13.86
CA ILE A 26 -42.42 4.07 12.69
C ILE A 26 -43.94 4.09 12.49
N GLU A 27 -44.38 4.43 11.29
CA GLU A 27 -45.81 4.54 10.96
C GLU A 27 -46.56 3.23 11.22
N GLU A 28 -47.74 3.31 11.85
CA GLU A 28 -48.54 2.13 12.21
C GLU A 28 -48.95 1.30 10.97
N SER A 29 -49.16 1.95 9.83
CA SER A 29 -49.47 1.32 8.54
C SER A 29 -48.32 0.41 8.07
N LEU A 30 -47.08 0.88 8.20
CA LEU A 30 -45.86 0.14 7.86
C LEU A 30 -45.63 -1.02 8.84
N MET A 31 -45.84 -0.79 10.13
CA MET A 31 -45.78 -1.84 11.16
C MET A 31 -46.82 -2.94 10.92
N LYS A 32 -48.02 -2.57 10.49
CA LYS A 32 -49.07 -3.52 10.13
C LYS A 32 -48.70 -4.31 8.87
N PHE A 33 -48.20 -3.63 7.83
CA PHE A 33 -47.70 -4.27 6.61
C PHE A 33 -46.62 -5.32 6.90
N TRP A 34 -45.63 -5.03 7.74
CA TRP A 34 -44.60 -6.00 8.13
C TRP A 34 -45.15 -7.21 8.88
N LYS A 35 -46.16 -7.03 9.75
CA LYS A 35 -46.81 -8.13 10.49
C LYS A 35 -47.70 -9.00 9.60
N GLU A 36 -48.30 -8.41 8.56
CA GLU A 36 -49.22 -9.08 7.65
C GLU A 36 -48.51 -9.74 6.45
N THR A 37 -47.21 -9.48 6.27
CA THR A 37 -46.38 -10.15 5.27
C THR A 37 -46.20 -11.63 5.68
N GLN A 38 -47.06 -12.51 5.16
CA GLN A 38 -47.13 -13.93 5.55
C GLN A 38 -46.32 -14.87 4.65
N GLU A 39 -45.99 -14.46 3.43
CA GLU A 39 -45.25 -15.30 2.50
C GLU A 39 -43.78 -14.89 2.47
N ALA A 40 -42.91 -15.80 2.91
CA ALA A 40 -41.49 -15.69 2.59
C ALA A 40 -41.38 -15.73 1.06
N HIS A 41 -40.76 -14.72 0.47
CA HIS A 41 -40.39 -14.74 -0.95
C HIS A 41 -39.70 -16.07 -1.28
N GLU A 42 -40.18 -16.80 -2.30
CA GLU A 42 -39.66 -18.11 -2.73
C GLU A 42 -38.12 -18.25 -2.80
N PRO A 43 -37.31 -17.23 -3.16
CA PRO A 43 -35.85 -17.36 -3.13
C PRO A 43 -35.21 -17.38 -1.73
N LEU A 44 -35.95 -17.14 -0.65
CA LEU A 44 -35.41 -17.12 0.72
C LEU A 44 -35.41 -18.54 1.32
N GLY A 45 -34.26 -19.21 1.22
CA GLY A 45 -34.02 -20.52 1.83
C GLY A 45 -33.03 -20.47 3.01
N LEU A 46 -33.01 -21.54 3.82
CA LEU A 46 -31.91 -21.76 4.74
C LEU A 46 -30.60 -21.98 3.97
N PRO A 47 -29.44 -21.54 4.49
CA PRO A 47 -28.16 -21.77 3.84
C PRO A 47 -27.92 -23.27 3.58
N CYS A 48 -27.38 -23.60 2.41
CA CYS A 48 -26.91 -24.95 2.15
C CYS A 48 -25.78 -25.33 3.11
N LYS A 49 -25.55 -26.64 3.29
CA LYS A 49 -24.44 -27.16 4.11
C LYS A 49 -23.12 -26.53 3.66
N ASN A 50 -22.39 -25.94 4.61
CA ASN A 50 -21.07 -25.37 4.34
C ASN A 50 -20.05 -26.48 4.06
N GLU A 51 -19.54 -26.50 2.84
CA GLU A 51 -18.58 -27.49 2.35
C GLU A 51 -17.15 -27.25 2.84
N PHE A 52 -16.86 -26.07 3.43
CA PHE A 52 -15.53 -25.68 3.89
C PHE A 52 -15.23 -26.06 5.34
N ILE A 53 -16.18 -26.67 6.05
CA ILE A 53 -15.95 -27.13 7.42
C ILE A 53 -15.01 -28.35 7.38
N PRO A 54 -13.80 -28.28 7.99
CA PRO A 54 -12.83 -29.36 7.97
C PRO A 54 -13.33 -30.56 8.80
N TYR A 55 -12.98 -31.77 8.38
CA TYR A 55 -13.35 -33.00 9.09
C TYR A 55 -12.15 -33.61 9.84
N ASN A 56 -10.92 -33.35 9.36
CA ASN A 56 -9.70 -33.95 9.88
C ASN A 56 -8.80 -32.91 10.53
N THR A 57 -8.72 -32.87 11.85
CA THR A 57 -7.86 -31.93 12.60
C THR A 57 -6.45 -32.45 12.86
N SER A 58 -6.03 -33.53 12.19
CA SER A 58 -4.72 -34.16 12.42
C SER A 58 -3.56 -33.26 12.00
N ILE A 59 -2.61 -33.11 12.91
CA ILE A 59 -1.36 -32.38 12.69
C ILE A 59 -0.35 -33.37 12.12
N ASP A 60 0.28 -33.07 10.98
CA ASP A 60 1.38 -33.88 10.48
C ASP A 60 2.66 -33.52 11.25
N VAL A 61 2.83 -34.16 12.39
CA VAL A 61 4.02 -34.06 13.26
C VAL A 61 5.21 -34.83 12.68
N GLY A 62 5.32 -34.94 11.35
CA GLY A 62 6.34 -35.76 10.68
C GLY A 62 7.73 -35.52 11.26
N ASP A 63 8.43 -36.61 11.58
CA ASP A 63 9.77 -36.70 12.21
C ASP A 63 10.29 -35.40 12.82
N ILE A 64 9.59 -34.87 13.83
CA ILE A 64 10.16 -33.87 14.73
C ILE A 64 11.17 -34.63 15.59
N VAL A 65 12.32 -34.91 15.00
CA VAL A 65 13.55 -35.15 15.78
C VAL A 65 13.80 -33.85 16.54
N ASP A 66 14.28 -33.95 17.77
CA ASP A 66 14.72 -32.84 18.64
C ASP A 66 15.82 -31.98 17.99
N GLU A 67 15.58 -31.43 16.80
CA GLU A 67 16.43 -30.42 16.20
C GLU A 67 16.01 -29.08 16.81
N ASP A 68 16.99 -28.47 17.46
CA ASP A 68 16.91 -27.15 18.04
C ASP A 68 15.99 -26.22 17.24
N PHE A 69 15.09 -25.53 17.95
CA PHE A 69 14.25 -24.43 17.46
C PHE A 69 15.05 -23.28 16.79
N SER A 70 16.37 -23.44 16.61
CA SER A 70 17.30 -22.57 15.90
C SER A 70 17.36 -22.83 14.38
N ASN A 71 16.89 -23.97 13.89
CA ASN A 71 16.90 -24.29 12.45
C ASN A 71 15.60 -23.83 11.75
N MET A 72 15.39 -22.52 11.66
CA MET A 72 14.43 -21.95 10.70
C MET A 72 14.93 -22.24 9.29
N THR A 73 14.44 -23.32 8.66
CA THR A 73 14.80 -23.59 7.26
C THR A 73 14.25 -22.48 6.36
N PRO A 74 15.09 -21.87 5.51
CA PRO A 74 14.63 -20.87 4.56
C PRO A 74 13.59 -21.46 3.60
N PRO A 75 12.65 -20.66 3.06
CA PRO A 75 11.82 -21.10 1.94
C PRO A 75 12.69 -21.64 0.80
N LYS A 76 12.28 -22.77 0.23
CA LYS A 76 12.93 -23.43 -0.90
C LYS A 76 12.09 -23.20 -2.15
N CYS A 77 12.72 -22.82 -3.26
CA CYS A 77 12.06 -22.85 -4.56
C CYS A 77 11.97 -24.31 -5.01
N ILE A 78 10.75 -24.84 -5.11
CA ILE A 78 10.50 -26.24 -5.50
C ILE A 78 10.16 -26.36 -6.99
N PHE A 79 9.68 -25.28 -7.61
CA PHE A 79 9.46 -25.18 -9.04
C PHE A 79 9.92 -23.81 -9.55
N ASP A 80 10.76 -23.80 -10.59
CA ASP A 80 11.22 -22.60 -11.29
C ASP A 80 11.13 -22.88 -12.80
N GLU A 81 9.97 -22.56 -13.39
CA GLU A 81 9.68 -22.74 -14.80
C GLU A 81 9.34 -21.40 -15.45
N ASP A 82 9.36 -21.35 -16.79
CA ASP A 82 9.04 -20.13 -17.52
C ASP A 82 7.64 -19.59 -17.18
N SER A 83 6.64 -20.43 -16.98
CA SER A 83 5.27 -20.00 -16.68
C SER A 83 5.00 -19.75 -15.19
N MET A 84 5.75 -20.38 -14.30
CA MET A 84 5.45 -20.39 -12.88
C MET A 84 6.67 -20.64 -11.98
N LYS A 85 6.71 -19.91 -10.86
CA LYS A 85 7.65 -20.14 -9.76
C LYS A 85 6.89 -20.43 -8.46
N LEU A 86 7.25 -21.51 -7.76
CA LEU A 86 6.62 -21.89 -6.50
C LEU A 86 7.66 -22.09 -5.40
N TRP A 87 7.46 -21.36 -4.31
CA TRP A 87 8.24 -21.45 -3.10
C TRP A 87 7.48 -22.28 -2.07
N TYR A 88 8.23 -23.05 -1.28
CA TYR A 88 7.70 -23.89 -0.22
C TYR A 88 8.50 -23.69 1.06
N LYS A 89 7.79 -23.57 2.17
CA LYS A 89 8.36 -23.59 3.51
C LYS A 89 7.47 -24.44 4.40
N ARG A 90 8.04 -25.43 5.09
CA ARG A 90 7.32 -26.17 6.12
C ARG A 90 7.33 -25.36 7.41
N ASP A 91 6.20 -25.30 8.08
CA ASP A 91 6.18 -24.83 9.47
C ASP A 91 6.36 -26.04 10.41
N CYS A 92 7.44 -26.00 11.19
CA CYS A 92 7.74 -26.98 12.24
C CYS A 92 7.55 -26.39 13.65
N THR A 93 7.14 -25.12 13.74
CA THR A 93 7.04 -24.36 14.99
C THR A 93 5.62 -24.31 15.54
N SER A 94 4.61 -24.16 14.66
CA SER A 94 3.22 -24.18 15.11
C SER A 94 2.68 -25.59 15.29
N LYS A 95 2.01 -25.82 16.41
CA LYS A 95 1.27 -27.06 16.70
C LYS A 95 -0.16 -26.96 16.18
N ALA A 96 -0.36 -26.44 14.98
CA ALA A 96 -1.68 -26.21 14.41
C ALA A 96 -1.79 -26.76 12.98
N PRO A 97 -2.97 -27.23 12.55
CA PRO A 97 -3.22 -27.72 11.20
C PRO A 97 -3.47 -26.57 10.20
N PHE A 98 -2.75 -25.45 10.35
CA PHE A 98 -2.93 -24.26 9.53
C PHE A 98 -1.82 -24.12 8.49
N ALA A 99 -2.19 -23.49 7.38
CA ALA A 99 -1.27 -23.12 6.33
C ALA A 99 -1.72 -21.83 5.64
N CYS A 100 -0.80 -21.24 4.90
CA CYS A 100 -0.99 -20.05 4.09
C CYS A 100 -0.48 -20.33 2.68
N ILE A 101 -1.27 -19.95 1.68
CA ILE A 101 -0.88 -20.01 0.28
C ILE A 101 -1.03 -18.62 -0.32
N TYR A 102 0.04 -18.11 -0.93
CA TYR A 102 0.04 -16.93 -1.77
C TYR A 102 0.19 -17.36 -3.22
N ILE A 103 -0.62 -16.77 -4.10
CA ILE A 103 -0.49 -16.87 -5.55
C ILE A 103 -0.60 -15.45 -6.10
N GLN A 104 0.42 -15.01 -6.82
CA GLN A 104 0.46 -13.72 -7.49
C GLN A 104 0.56 -13.93 -9.00
N ILE A 105 -0.40 -13.36 -9.72
CA ILE A 105 -0.54 -13.50 -11.16
C ILE A 105 -0.11 -12.18 -11.80
N LYS A 106 0.95 -12.25 -12.58
CA LYS A 106 1.44 -11.14 -13.41
C LYS A 106 0.83 -11.26 -14.80
N TYR A 107 0.26 -10.18 -15.31
CA TYR A 107 -0.38 -10.13 -16.63
C TYR A 107 0.52 -9.49 -17.68
N SER A 108 0.17 -9.68 -18.96
CA SER A 108 1.00 -9.28 -20.10
C SER A 108 1.13 -7.79 -20.38
N LYS A 109 0.16 -7.02 -19.91
CA LYS A 109 0.14 -5.56 -19.99
C LYS A 109 0.02 -5.00 -18.58
N GLY A 110 0.59 -3.83 -18.35
CA GLY A 110 0.52 -3.22 -17.04
C GLY A 110 -0.92 -2.85 -16.75
N VAL A 111 -1.51 -3.60 -15.83
CA VAL A 111 -2.81 -3.32 -15.23
C VAL A 111 -2.88 -1.85 -14.79
N TRP A 112 -1.73 -1.25 -14.46
CA TRP A 112 -1.57 0.16 -14.07
C TRP A 112 -0.73 1.01 -15.05
N ASP A 113 -0.73 0.68 -16.35
CA ASP A 113 -0.02 1.48 -17.38
C ASP A 113 -0.69 2.85 -17.64
N ASN A 114 -2.02 2.94 -17.50
CA ASN A 114 -2.80 4.18 -17.66
C ASN A 114 -4.02 4.20 -16.73
N ALA A 115 -4.64 5.38 -16.58
CA ALA A 115 -5.80 5.59 -15.70
C ALA A 115 -6.97 4.67 -16.07
N LYS A 116 -7.19 4.45 -17.37
CA LYS A 116 -8.25 3.58 -17.87
C LYS A 116 -8.01 2.13 -17.43
N THR A 117 -6.81 1.59 -17.60
CA THR A 117 -6.50 0.21 -17.19
C THR A 117 -6.55 0.04 -15.68
N CYS A 118 -6.17 1.05 -14.91
CA CYS A 118 -6.30 1.05 -13.46
C CYS A 118 -7.78 0.99 -13.03
N ALA A 119 -8.64 1.84 -13.60
CA ALA A 119 -10.08 1.79 -13.35
C ALA A 119 -10.71 0.45 -13.79
N LEU A 120 -10.31 -0.09 -14.95
CA LEU A 120 -10.73 -1.41 -15.42
C LEU A 120 -10.30 -2.54 -14.48
N SER A 121 -9.11 -2.43 -13.88
CA SER A 121 -8.62 -3.41 -12.90
C SER A 121 -9.44 -3.42 -11.62
N GLU A 122 -9.87 -2.25 -11.16
CA GLU A 122 -10.75 -2.12 -10.00
C GLU A 122 -12.16 -2.65 -10.27
N LEU A 123 -12.69 -2.45 -11.48
CA LEU A 123 -13.93 -3.11 -11.89
C LEU A 123 -13.77 -4.62 -11.93
N PHE A 124 -12.71 -5.12 -12.56
CA PHE A 124 -12.47 -6.55 -12.68
C PHE A 124 -12.38 -7.22 -11.31
N ILE A 125 -11.66 -6.63 -10.35
CA ILE A 125 -11.58 -7.21 -9.01
C ILE A 125 -12.88 -7.07 -8.21
N SER A 126 -13.62 -5.99 -8.40
CA SER A 126 -14.94 -5.80 -7.78
C SER A 126 -15.94 -6.84 -8.28
N PHE A 127 -15.91 -7.14 -9.58
CA PHE A 127 -16.68 -8.23 -10.17
C PHE A 127 -16.29 -9.60 -9.60
N LEU A 128 -14.99 -9.88 -9.49
CA LEU A 128 -14.53 -11.13 -8.90
C LEU A 128 -14.96 -11.26 -7.44
N ARG A 129 -14.84 -10.19 -6.63
CA ARG A 129 -15.29 -10.16 -5.24
C ARG A 129 -16.78 -10.43 -5.13
N ASP A 130 -17.59 -9.79 -5.98
CA ASP A 130 -19.03 -9.98 -6.05
C ASP A 130 -19.40 -11.43 -6.44
N LYS A 131 -18.79 -12.00 -7.49
CA LYS A 131 -19.03 -13.41 -7.87
C LYS A 131 -18.55 -14.41 -6.82
N LEU A 132 -17.43 -14.15 -6.15
CA LEU A 132 -16.86 -15.03 -5.14
C LEU A 132 -17.43 -14.81 -3.74
N ASN A 133 -18.30 -13.82 -3.53
CA ASN A 133 -18.76 -13.40 -2.22
C ASN A 133 -19.38 -14.55 -1.41
N GLU A 134 -20.22 -15.37 -2.05
CA GLU A 134 -20.84 -16.52 -1.38
C GLU A 134 -19.80 -17.59 -0.97
N VAL A 135 -18.82 -17.86 -1.84
CA VAL A 135 -17.74 -18.82 -1.59
C VAL A 135 -16.86 -18.32 -0.44
N ILE A 136 -16.45 -17.05 -0.48
CA ILE A 136 -15.62 -16.41 0.54
C ILE A 136 -16.36 -16.36 1.87
N SER A 137 -17.65 -16.03 1.88
CA SER A 137 -18.47 -15.99 3.10
C SER A 137 -18.55 -17.37 3.77
N LYS A 138 -18.80 -18.44 2.99
CA LYS A 138 -18.80 -19.81 3.52
C LYS A 138 -17.41 -20.21 4.04
N ALA A 139 -16.36 -19.86 3.32
CA ALA A 139 -14.98 -20.12 3.72
C ALA A 139 -14.64 -19.42 5.05
N GLN A 140 -14.99 -18.15 5.20
CA GLN A 140 -14.78 -17.36 6.42
C GLN A 140 -15.49 -17.95 7.64
N MET A 141 -16.73 -18.43 7.48
CA MET A 141 -17.45 -19.15 8.55
C MET A 141 -16.72 -20.42 9.00
N ALA A 142 -15.91 -21.02 8.14
CA ALA A 142 -15.07 -22.17 8.44
C ALA A 142 -13.62 -21.78 8.84
N MET A 143 -13.39 -20.51 9.22
CA MET A 143 -12.08 -19.96 9.58
C MET A 143 -11.04 -20.03 8.44
N LEU A 144 -11.50 -19.95 7.20
CA LEU A 144 -10.63 -19.77 6.03
C LEU A 144 -10.68 -18.31 5.59
N ASN A 145 -9.55 -17.62 5.77
CA ASN A 145 -9.39 -16.24 5.38
C ASN A 145 -8.86 -16.15 3.95
N THR A 146 -9.51 -15.31 3.13
CA THR A 146 -9.09 -15.05 1.76
C THR A 146 -8.81 -13.56 1.59
N LYS A 147 -7.75 -13.21 0.86
CA LYS A 147 -7.55 -11.85 0.36
C LYS A 147 -7.37 -11.88 -1.16
N LEU A 148 -8.06 -10.98 -1.84
CA LEU A 148 -8.03 -10.80 -3.29
C LEU A 148 -7.83 -9.31 -3.58
N ARG A 149 -6.67 -8.93 -4.11
CA ARG A 149 -6.30 -7.53 -4.37
C ARG A 149 -5.27 -7.42 -5.50
N PHE A 150 -5.21 -6.28 -6.17
CA PHE A 150 -4.06 -5.93 -6.98
C PHE A 150 -2.96 -5.33 -6.09
N ILE A 151 -1.72 -5.79 -6.26
CA ILE A 151 -0.51 -5.20 -5.66
C ILE A 151 0.48 -5.03 -6.79
N ASP A 152 0.92 -3.80 -7.03
CA ASP A 152 1.94 -3.45 -8.03
C ASP A 152 1.57 -4.00 -9.43
N GLY A 153 0.29 -3.84 -9.80
CA GLY A 153 -0.27 -4.33 -11.06
C GLY A 153 -0.43 -5.86 -11.15
N MET A 154 -0.16 -6.61 -10.09
CA MET A 154 -0.26 -8.06 -10.04
C MET A 154 -1.45 -8.50 -9.18
N LEU A 155 -2.24 -9.46 -9.65
CA LEU A 155 -3.36 -9.98 -8.88
C LEU A 155 -2.85 -10.95 -7.81
N GLU A 156 -2.96 -10.58 -6.54
CA GLU A 156 -2.61 -11.41 -5.39
C GLU A 156 -3.86 -12.12 -4.86
N VAL A 157 -3.76 -13.44 -4.76
CA VAL A 157 -4.69 -14.33 -4.07
C VAL A 157 -3.98 -14.93 -2.87
N LYS A 158 -4.47 -14.61 -1.67
CA LYS A 158 -4.04 -15.25 -0.41
C LYS A 158 -5.16 -16.10 0.12
N VAL A 159 -4.87 -17.35 0.47
CA VAL A 159 -5.75 -18.19 1.30
C VAL A 159 -5.00 -18.63 2.56
N PHE A 160 -5.66 -18.54 3.71
CA PHE A 160 -5.12 -18.92 5.01
C PHE A 160 -6.18 -19.65 5.81
N GLY A 161 -5.78 -20.70 6.52
CA GLY A 161 -6.69 -21.46 7.37
C GLY A 161 -6.35 -22.93 7.38
N HIS A 162 -7.35 -23.78 7.66
CA HIS A 162 -7.16 -25.20 7.88
C HIS A 162 -6.67 -25.92 6.60
N LYS A 163 -5.53 -26.62 6.69
CA LYS A 163 -4.79 -27.19 5.55
C LYS A 163 -5.63 -28.03 4.60
N GLU A 164 -6.58 -28.79 5.13
CA GLU A 164 -7.45 -29.71 4.37
C GLU A 164 -8.25 -28.98 3.27
N MET A 165 -8.71 -27.76 3.57
CA MET A 165 -9.70 -27.06 2.73
C MET A 165 -9.05 -26.06 1.78
N LEU A 166 -7.79 -25.71 2.01
CA LEU A 166 -7.06 -24.72 1.20
C LEU A 166 -6.98 -25.10 -0.29
N PRO A 167 -6.67 -26.36 -0.69
CA PRO A 167 -6.61 -26.71 -2.11
C PRO A 167 -7.95 -26.54 -2.83
N SER A 168 -9.06 -26.93 -2.18
CA SER A 168 -10.41 -26.81 -2.73
C SER A 168 -10.84 -25.36 -2.88
N LEU A 169 -10.62 -24.56 -1.82
CA LEU A 169 -10.92 -23.12 -1.84
C LEU A 169 -10.09 -22.38 -2.89
N LEU A 170 -8.78 -22.63 -2.93
CA LEU A 170 -7.87 -22.03 -3.90
C LEU A 170 -8.26 -22.41 -5.33
N SER A 171 -8.59 -23.67 -5.59
CA SER A 171 -9.03 -24.13 -6.90
C SER A 171 -10.28 -23.40 -7.37
N LYS A 172 -11.27 -23.19 -6.48
CA LYS A 172 -12.50 -22.47 -6.82
C LYS A 172 -12.23 -21.00 -7.15
N ILE A 173 -11.45 -20.32 -6.31
CA ILE A 173 -11.10 -18.91 -6.52
C ILE A 173 -10.32 -18.75 -7.83
N LEU A 174 -9.27 -19.55 -8.05
CA LEU A 174 -8.43 -19.44 -9.23
C LEU A 174 -9.16 -19.82 -10.51
N SER A 175 -10.09 -20.79 -10.45
CA SER A 175 -10.94 -21.13 -11.59
C SER A 175 -11.78 -19.92 -12.01
N GLU A 176 -12.44 -19.27 -11.06
CA GLU A 176 -13.21 -18.04 -11.32
C GLU A 176 -12.31 -16.92 -11.85
N VAL A 177 -11.14 -16.70 -11.24
CA VAL A 177 -10.16 -15.70 -11.71
C VAL A 177 -9.76 -15.93 -13.18
N ASN A 178 -9.66 -17.18 -13.62
CA ASN A 178 -9.26 -17.53 -14.98
C ASN A 178 -10.43 -17.53 -15.98
N SER A 179 -11.64 -17.92 -15.56
CA SER A 179 -12.80 -18.09 -16.45
C SER A 179 -13.81 -16.94 -16.41
N PHE A 180 -13.78 -16.08 -15.39
CA PHE A 180 -14.77 -15.03 -15.20
C PHE A 180 -14.89 -14.14 -16.43
N MET A 181 -16.13 -13.86 -16.84
CA MET A 181 -16.51 -12.88 -17.84
C MET A 181 -17.71 -12.09 -17.30
N PRO A 182 -17.74 -10.76 -17.46
CA PRO A 182 -18.87 -9.96 -17.02
C PRO A 182 -20.09 -10.27 -17.91
N THR A 183 -21.28 -10.20 -17.33
CA THR A 183 -22.56 -10.47 -18.00
C THR A 183 -23.53 -9.33 -17.75
N ASP A 184 -24.38 -9.02 -18.71
CA ASP A 184 -25.46 -8.03 -18.55
C ASP A 184 -26.63 -8.61 -17.75
N ASP A 185 -26.39 -8.84 -16.45
CA ASP A 185 -27.35 -9.38 -15.48
C ASP A 185 -27.95 -8.29 -14.57
N GLY A 186 -27.77 -7.02 -14.93
CA GLY A 186 -28.22 -5.86 -14.16
C GLY A 186 -27.37 -5.53 -12.93
N ARG A 187 -26.29 -6.28 -12.66
CA ARG A 187 -25.40 -6.03 -11.50
C ARG A 187 -24.24 -5.08 -11.81
N TYR A 188 -24.08 -4.66 -13.06
CA TYR A 188 -22.99 -3.78 -13.47
C TYR A 188 -22.96 -2.48 -12.66
N GLU A 189 -24.09 -1.80 -12.53
CA GLU A 189 -24.17 -0.53 -11.77
C GLU A 189 -23.84 -0.73 -10.29
N LEU A 190 -24.32 -1.82 -9.67
CA LEU A 190 -23.98 -2.14 -8.28
C LEU A 190 -22.48 -2.41 -8.09
N VAL A 191 -21.86 -3.16 -9.01
CA VAL A 191 -20.42 -3.46 -8.95
C VAL A 191 -19.60 -2.20 -9.16
N LYS A 192 -20.07 -1.29 -10.02
CA LYS A 192 -19.44 0.01 -10.27
C LYS A 192 -19.50 0.91 -9.03
N GLU A 193 -20.65 1.01 -8.35
CA GLU A 193 -20.77 1.70 -7.06
C GLU A 193 -19.84 1.11 -5.99
N ASN A 194 -19.70 -0.23 -5.95
CA ASN A 194 -18.76 -0.90 -5.03
C ASN A 194 -17.29 -0.60 -5.37
N ALA A 195 -16.94 -0.50 -6.65
CA ALA A 195 -15.60 -0.15 -7.11
C ALA A 195 -15.26 1.30 -6.76
N GLU A 196 -16.20 2.22 -6.96
CA GLU A 196 -16.07 3.63 -6.53
C GLU A 196 -15.88 3.73 -5.03
N SER A 197 -16.68 3.00 -4.25
CA SER A 197 -16.55 2.97 -2.78
C SER A 197 -15.19 2.41 -2.36
N SER A 198 -14.71 1.33 -2.98
CA SER A 198 -13.39 0.75 -2.68
C SER A 198 -12.25 1.75 -2.96
N LEU A 199 -12.29 2.43 -4.10
CA LEU A 199 -11.30 3.47 -4.43
C LEU A 199 -11.29 4.62 -3.42
N MET A 200 -12.44 4.96 -2.86
CA MET A 200 -12.56 6.05 -1.88
C MET A 200 -12.22 5.63 -0.44
N GLU A 201 -12.38 4.35 -0.10
CA GLU A 201 -12.11 3.81 1.24
C GLU A 201 -10.61 3.57 1.51
N ASP A 202 -9.80 3.33 0.48
CA ASP A 202 -8.34 3.06 0.57
C ASP A 202 -7.55 4.32 0.98
N ASN A 203 -7.78 4.83 2.19
CA ASN A 203 -6.98 5.92 2.78
C ASN A 203 -5.71 5.33 3.38
N ASP A 204 -4.70 5.08 2.55
CA ASP A 204 -3.36 4.81 3.07
C ASP A 204 -2.77 6.13 3.57
N ASP A 205 -2.33 6.18 4.83
CA ASP A 205 -1.78 7.41 5.45
C ASP A 205 -0.54 7.95 4.69
N ASN A 206 0.04 7.14 3.79
CA ASN A 206 1.17 7.45 2.90
C ASN A 206 0.80 7.75 1.44
N GLU A 207 -0.49 7.87 1.13
CA GLU A 207 -1.00 8.02 -0.24
C GLU A 207 -0.27 9.13 -1.01
N PHE A 208 0.00 10.29 -0.41
CA PHE A 208 0.67 11.41 -1.08
C PHE A 208 2.12 11.11 -1.48
N LEU A 209 2.88 10.48 -0.59
CA LEU A 209 4.28 10.17 -0.84
C LEU A 209 4.42 9.11 -1.93
N GLU A 210 3.60 8.06 -1.84
CA GLU A 210 3.54 7.07 -2.90
C GLU A 210 3.11 7.73 -4.21
N THR A 211 2.05 8.58 -4.19
CA THR A 211 1.54 9.43 -5.29
C THR A 211 2.61 10.22 -6.04
N LEU A 212 3.61 10.73 -5.32
CA LEU A 212 4.66 11.54 -5.90
C LEU A 212 5.86 10.73 -6.37
N LEU A 213 6.04 9.51 -5.88
CA LEU A 213 7.24 8.71 -6.15
C LEU A 213 7.04 7.63 -7.22
N ARG A 214 5.84 7.10 -7.46
CA ARG A 214 5.66 6.13 -8.57
C ARG A 214 5.57 6.87 -9.90
N GLU A 215 6.04 6.22 -10.97
CA GLU A 215 6.01 6.77 -12.33
C GLU A 215 4.57 6.97 -12.85
N HIS A 216 3.64 6.11 -12.41
CA HIS A 216 2.25 6.10 -12.85
C HIS A 216 1.33 6.11 -11.63
N ILE A 217 0.73 7.27 -11.34
CA ILE A 217 -0.30 7.38 -10.32
C ILE A 217 -1.45 8.19 -10.85
N TYR A 218 -2.65 7.64 -10.63
CA TYR A 218 -3.91 8.20 -11.07
C TYR A 218 -4.65 8.69 -9.84
N VAL A 219 -5.13 9.92 -9.90
CA VAL A 219 -5.91 10.50 -8.81
C VAL A 219 -7.22 9.71 -8.70
N LYS A 220 -7.65 9.37 -7.48
CA LYS A 220 -8.89 8.60 -7.25
C LYS A 220 -10.10 9.19 -7.98
N ASP A 221 -10.28 10.51 -7.96
CA ASP A 221 -11.34 11.19 -8.72
C ASP A 221 -11.24 10.99 -10.24
N GLU A 222 -10.02 10.95 -10.78
CA GLU A 222 -9.81 10.65 -12.20
C GLU A 222 -10.23 9.21 -12.50
N LEU A 223 -9.83 8.25 -11.66
CA LEU A 223 -10.24 6.86 -11.78
C LEU A 223 -11.76 6.71 -11.71
N VAL A 224 -12.41 7.37 -10.75
CA VAL A 224 -13.88 7.41 -10.61
C VAL A 224 -14.54 8.00 -11.87
N ASN A 225 -14.00 9.10 -12.41
CA ASN A 225 -14.50 9.64 -13.68
C ASN A 225 -14.35 8.67 -14.86
N TYR A 226 -13.26 7.88 -14.91
CA TYR A 226 -13.14 6.80 -15.89
C TYR A 226 -14.20 5.73 -15.64
N LEU A 227 -14.36 5.25 -14.40
CA LEU A 227 -15.38 4.26 -14.02
C LEU A 227 -16.76 4.67 -14.52
N HIS A 228 -17.13 5.94 -14.36
CA HIS A 228 -18.41 6.48 -14.83
C HIS A 228 -18.65 6.29 -16.33
N ASN A 229 -17.60 6.34 -17.14
CA ASN A 229 -17.67 6.26 -18.60
C ASN A 229 -17.36 4.87 -19.18
N LEU A 230 -16.92 3.91 -18.36
CA LEU A 230 -16.63 2.56 -18.83
C LEU A 230 -17.91 1.78 -19.12
N SER A 231 -17.86 0.96 -20.16
CA SER A 231 -18.90 0.00 -20.53
C SER A 231 -18.53 -1.43 -20.14
N LEU A 232 -19.53 -2.32 -20.19
CA LEU A 232 -19.35 -3.75 -19.94
C LEU A 232 -18.46 -4.40 -21.03
N ASP A 233 -18.50 -3.88 -22.25
CA ASP A 233 -17.64 -4.29 -23.37
C ASP A 233 -16.18 -3.92 -23.12
N ASP A 234 -15.90 -2.72 -22.57
CA ASP A 234 -14.53 -2.31 -22.20
C ASP A 234 -13.92 -3.27 -21.18
N VAL A 235 -14.71 -3.72 -20.19
CA VAL A 235 -14.27 -4.69 -19.18
C VAL A 235 -13.98 -6.05 -19.82
N THR A 236 -14.82 -6.47 -20.76
CA THR A 236 -14.66 -7.74 -21.48
C THR A 236 -13.36 -7.74 -22.30
N GLU A 237 -13.14 -6.70 -23.12
CA GLU A 237 -11.93 -6.54 -23.92
C GLU A 237 -10.67 -6.51 -23.04
N PHE A 238 -10.73 -5.78 -21.93
CA PHE A 238 -9.64 -5.72 -20.95
C PHE A 238 -9.28 -7.10 -20.37
N ILE A 239 -10.27 -7.88 -19.94
CA ILE A 239 -10.01 -9.19 -19.33
C ILE A 239 -9.42 -10.17 -20.36
N GLU A 240 -9.93 -10.16 -21.59
CA GLU A 240 -9.39 -10.98 -22.68
C GLU A 240 -7.93 -10.62 -22.97
N GLU A 241 -7.62 -9.33 -22.99
CA GLU A 241 -6.29 -8.82 -23.29
C GLU A 241 -5.25 -9.16 -22.20
N ILE A 242 -5.56 -8.88 -20.93
CA ILE A 242 -4.60 -9.11 -19.83
C ILE A 242 -4.28 -10.59 -19.65
N ARG A 243 -5.24 -11.49 -19.88
CA ARG A 243 -5.09 -12.95 -19.72
C ARG A 243 -4.27 -13.63 -20.83
N SER A 244 -3.94 -12.92 -21.91
CA SER A 244 -3.25 -13.47 -23.08
C SER A 244 -1.88 -14.08 -22.75
N GLN A 245 -1.14 -13.51 -21.80
CA GLN A 245 0.08 -14.08 -21.23
C GLN A 245 0.12 -13.82 -19.73
N THR A 246 0.59 -14.81 -18.99
CA THR A 246 0.72 -14.71 -17.53
C THR A 246 2.03 -15.28 -17.03
N PHE A 247 2.47 -14.81 -15.88
CA PHE A 247 3.48 -15.46 -15.07
C PHE A 247 2.99 -15.54 -13.64
N ILE A 248 3.16 -16.71 -13.01
CA ILE A 248 2.64 -16.96 -11.67
C ILE A 248 3.80 -17.15 -10.71
N GLU A 249 3.80 -16.41 -9.61
CA GLU A 249 4.70 -16.66 -8.48
C GLU A 249 3.87 -17.00 -7.25
N GLY A 250 4.29 -17.99 -6.46
CA GLY A 250 3.53 -18.39 -5.28
C GLY A 250 4.38 -18.88 -4.13
N LEU A 251 3.79 -18.91 -2.95
CA LEU A 251 4.36 -19.46 -1.72
C LEU A 251 3.36 -20.38 -1.05
N VAL A 252 3.80 -21.59 -0.69
CA VAL A 252 3.09 -22.51 0.18
C VAL A 252 3.85 -22.58 1.51
N HIS A 253 3.22 -22.11 2.60
CA HIS A 253 3.82 -22.08 3.92
C HIS A 253 2.90 -22.66 4.98
N GLY A 254 3.41 -23.50 5.88
CA GLY A 254 2.65 -24.02 7.03
C GLY A 254 2.71 -25.53 7.18
N ASN A 255 1.68 -26.09 7.81
CA ASN A 255 1.51 -27.53 8.03
C ASN A 255 1.04 -28.23 6.73
N LEU A 256 1.87 -28.19 5.69
CA LEU A 256 1.67 -28.87 4.42
C LEU A 256 2.98 -29.59 4.07
N SER A 257 2.88 -30.80 3.52
CA SER A 257 4.06 -31.52 3.02
C SER A 257 4.52 -30.94 1.67
N GLU A 258 5.75 -31.28 1.25
CA GLU A 258 6.22 -30.94 -0.10
C GLU A 258 5.32 -31.60 -1.17
N ASP A 259 4.75 -32.78 -0.88
CA ASP A 259 3.76 -33.42 -1.76
C ASP A 259 2.43 -32.65 -1.85
N ASP A 260 1.99 -31.99 -0.78
CA ASP A 260 0.81 -31.13 -0.83
C ASP A 260 1.11 -29.85 -1.62
N ALA A 261 2.31 -29.29 -1.49
CA ALA A 261 2.77 -28.19 -2.33
C ALA A 261 2.81 -28.60 -3.81
N ASN A 262 3.23 -29.84 -4.12
CA ASN A 262 3.18 -30.41 -5.48
C ASN A 262 1.74 -30.55 -6.01
N LYS A 263 0.77 -30.87 -5.15
CA LYS A 263 -0.67 -30.90 -5.54
C LYS A 263 -1.18 -29.49 -5.85
N ILE A 264 -0.84 -28.50 -5.01
CA ILE A 264 -1.19 -27.09 -5.23
C ILE A 264 -0.60 -26.59 -6.56
N TYR A 265 0.67 -26.88 -6.82
CA TYR A 265 1.33 -26.57 -8.08
C TYR A 265 0.55 -27.12 -9.29
N LYS A 266 0.14 -28.40 -9.24
CA LYS A 266 -0.64 -29.03 -10.31
C LYS A 266 -2.00 -28.35 -10.53
N ILE A 267 -2.69 -27.97 -9.46
CA ILE A 267 -3.96 -27.22 -9.54
C ILE A 267 -3.76 -25.91 -10.29
N VAL A 268 -2.76 -25.12 -9.90
CA VAL A 268 -2.47 -23.81 -10.54
C VAL A 268 -2.11 -24.00 -12.00
N LYS A 269 -1.23 -24.97 -12.32
CA LYS A 269 -0.81 -25.26 -13.71
C LYS A 269 -1.95 -25.74 -14.60
N GLN A 270 -2.91 -26.49 -14.05
CA GLN A 270 -4.09 -26.94 -14.78
C GLN A 270 -5.05 -25.78 -15.08
N ILE A 271 -5.21 -24.84 -14.15
CA ILE A 271 -6.10 -23.69 -14.31
C ILE A 271 -5.53 -22.67 -15.31
N PHE A 272 -4.21 -22.45 -15.29
CA PHE A 272 -3.55 -21.45 -16.13
C PHE A 272 -2.60 -22.09 -17.17
N PRO A 273 -3.13 -22.63 -18.29
CA PRO A 273 -2.31 -23.22 -19.35
C PRO A 273 -1.68 -22.16 -20.29
N ASN A 274 -1.93 -20.87 -20.05
CA ASN A 274 -1.64 -19.78 -20.98
C ASN A 274 -0.14 -19.59 -21.25
N LYS A 275 0.16 -18.84 -22.31
CA LYS A 275 1.54 -18.51 -22.69
C LYS A 275 2.25 -17.79 -21.55
N SER A 276 3.47 -18.22 -21.26
CA SER A 276 4.32 -17.56 -20.28
C SER A 276 4.64 -16.12 -20.72
N LEU A 277 4.53 -15.20 -19.77
CA LEU A 277 5.02 -13.84 -19.92
C LEU A 277 6.56 -13.84 -20.09
N PRO A 278 7.16 -13.10 -21.06
CA PRO A 278 8.61 -13.02 -21.21
C PRO A 278 9.32 -12.51 -19.95
N ILE A 279 10.60 -12.84 -19.76
CA ILE A 279 11.37 -12.54 -18.54
C ILE A 279 11.46 -11.04 -18.24
N VAL A 280 11.64 -10.21 -19.27
CA VAL A 280 11.87 -8.75 -19.15
C VAL A 280 10.74 -8.02 -18.39
N PRO A 281 9.45 -8.20 -18.72
CA PRO A 281 8.35 -7.56 -17.98
C PRO A 281 8.04 -8.21 -16.61
N ARG A 282 8.70 -9.30 -16.18
CA ARG A 282 8.37 -9.97 -14.90
C ARG A 282 8.77 -9.16 -13.65
N HIS A 283 9.71 -8.21 -13.79
CA HIS A 283 10.30 -7.46 -12.68
C HIS A 283 10.58 -5.99 -13.07
N VAL A 284 9.56 -5.25 -13.49
CA VAL A 284 9.70 -3.82 -13.80
C VAL A 284 8.92 -3.02 -12.77
N GLU A 285 9.62 -2.52 -11.76
CA GLU A 285 9.10 -1.48 -10.86
C GLU A 285 9.90 -0.21 -11.14
N ARG A 286 9.20 0.87 -11.45
CA ARG A 286 9.81 2.17 -11.77
C ARG A 286 9.36 3.19 -10.74
N VAL A 287 10.34 3.69 -10.00
CA VAL A 287 10.17 4.76 -9.01
C VAL A 287 10.94 5.96 -9.50
N MET A 288 10.35 7.14 -9.36
CA MET A 288 11.03 8.38 -9.61
C MET A 288 12.24 8.53 -8.68
N CYS A 289 13.40 8.60 -9.31
CA CYS A 289 14.65 8.92 -8.64
C CYS A 289 14.76 10.43 -8.53
N LEU A 290 14.68 10.98 -7.32
CA LEU A 290 14.91 12.41 -7.11
C LEU A 290 16.38 12.71 -7.45
N THR A 291 16.62 13.77 -8.21
CA THR A 291 17.99 14.17 -8.55
C THR A 291 18.75 14.61 -7.29
N PRO A 292 20.08 14.44 -7.23
CA PRO A 292 20.86 14.87 -6.06
C PRO A 292 20.67 16.37 -5.79
N LYS A 293 20.65 16.77 -4.51
CA LYS A 293 20.38 18.15 -4.05
C LYS A 293 18.97 18.71 -4.31
N THR A 294 18.01 17.88 -4.73
CA THR A 294 16.63 18.37 -4.89
C THR A 294 15.97 18.72 -3.56
N ASN A 295 15.28 19.85 -3.56
CA ASN A 295 14.34 20.27 -2.52
C ASN A 295 12.97 20.52 -3.17
N PHE A 296 12.22 19.45 -3.43
CA PHE A 296 10.86 19.60 -3.98
C PHE A 296 9.87 19.96 -2.88
N VAL A 297 8.98 20.91 -3.14
CA VAL A 297 7.88 21.30 -2.25
C VAL A 297 6.57 21.14 -3.00
N VAL A 298 5.67 20.32 -2.47
CA VAL A 298 4.33 20.11 -3.00
C VAL A 298 3.32 20.62 -1.97
N ASN A 299 2.44 21.54 -2.40
CA ASN A 299 1.39 22.10 -1.56
C ASN A 299 0.01 21.58 -2.03
N TYR A 300 -0.71 20.90 -1.14
CA TYR A 300 -2.09 20.47 -1.35
C TYR A 300 -3.06 21.36 -0.58
N SER A 301 -4.18 21.73 -1.19
CA SER A 301 -5.26 22.51 -0.53
C SER A 301 -6.56 21.72 -0.49
N GLY A 302 -7.03 21.38 0.72
CA GLY A 302 -8.36 20.86 0.98
C GLY A 302 -8.48 19.33 0.96
N MET A 303 -8.94 18.75 2.07
CA MET A 303 -9.72 17.51 2.03
C MET A 303 -11.10 17.84 1.45
N SER A 304 -11.17 17.83 0.13
CA SER A 304 -12.38 17.59 -0.66
C SER A 304 -11.90 17.26 -2.05
N SER A 305 -12.05 15.97 -2.37
CA SER A 305 -11.96 15.33 -3.68
C SER A 305 -12.58 16.18 -4.79
N VAL A 306 -11.84 17.18 -5.26
CA VAL A 306 -12.05 17.76 -6.58
C VAL A 306 -10.83 18.57 -6.98
N ILE A 307 -10.10 18.07 -7.96
CA ILE A 307 -9.37 18.88 -8.93
C ILE A 307 -9.79 18.34 -10.30
N SER A 308 -10.56 19.15 -11.04
CA SER A 308 -10.95 18.86 -12.42
C SER A 308 -9.80 19.25 -13.35
N THR A 309 -9.35 18.30 -14.18
CA THR A 309 -8.47 18.55 -15.32
C THR A 309 -9.29 18.96 -16.54
N ALA A 310 -9.49 20.27 -16.67
CA ALA A 310 -9.59 20.87 -17.99
C ALA A 310 -8.42 21.85 -18.14
N GLN A 311 -7.54 21.56 -19.11
CA GLN A 311 -6.40 22.34 -19.60
C GLN A 311 -5.01 22.06 -18.99
N VAL A 312 -4.36 20.97 -19.45
CA VAL A 312 -2.89 20.90 -19.62
C VAL A 312 -2.53 20.32 -21.01
N ILE A 313 -3.30 20.68 -22.04
CA ILE A 313 -2.90 20.49 -23.44
C ILE A 313 -2.99 21.87 -24.11
N LEU A 314 -1.90 22.65 -24.05
CA LEU A 314 -1.48 23.71 -24.99
C LEU A 314 -0.46 24.66 -24.36
N ILE A 315 0.78 24.20 -24.11
CA ILE A 315 1.98 25.05 -24.21
C ILE A 315 3.14 24.18 -24.74
N LEU A 316 3.05 23.78 -26.01
CA LEU A 316 4.18 23.26 -26.79
C LEU A 316 4.00 23.60 -28.27
N VAL A 317 3.90 24.88 -28.59
CA VAL A 317 4.31 25.37 -29.92
C VAL A 317 4.93 26.77 -29.77
N GLY A 318 6.26 26.79 -29.76
CA GLY A 318 7.07 27.95 -30.13
C GLY A 318 7.26 29.04 -29.07
N LEU A 319 8.43 29.06 -28.44
CA LEU A 319 9.30 30.26 -28.36
C LEU A 319 10.64 29.91 -27.71
N VAL A 320 11.67 29.92 -28.57
CA VAL A 320 13.06 30.33 -28.38
C VAL A 320 13.68 30.19 -26.97
N VAL A 321 14.66 29.28 -26.93
CA VAL A 321 15.72 29.13 -25.94
C VAL A 321 16.36 30.48 -25.58
N PHE A 322 16.29 30.86 -24.30
CA PHE A 322 17.35 31.61 -23.63
C PHE A 322 17.58 31.02 -22.24
N CYS A 323 18.85 30.73 -21.95
CA CYS A 323 19.36 30.10 -20.74
C CYS A 323 18.96 30.80 -19.45
N ILE A 324 18.40 30.05 -18.49
CA ILE A 324 18.43 30.35 -17.05
C ILE A 324 18.58 29.00 -16.31
N PRO A 325 19.61 28.81 -15.45
CA PRO A 325 19.70 27.64 -14.57
C PRO A 325 18.99 27.92 -13.24
N SER A 326 18.44 26.87 -12.62
CA SER A 326 17.64 26.81 -11.38
C SER A 326 16.13 26.79 -11.62
N ILE A 327 15.53 25.60 -11.57
CA ILE A 327 14.07 25.43 -11.57
C ILE A 327 13.67 24.66 -10.31
N THR A 328 13.18 25.40 -9.31
CA THR A 328 12.28 24.87 -8.28
C THR A 328 10.92 24.66 -8.95
N ILE A 329 10.52 23.41 -9.19
CA ILE A 329 9.20 23.12 -9.77
C ILE A 329 8.15 23.25 -8.64
N LEU A 330 7.49 24.41 -8.59
CA LEU A 330 6.35 24.68 -7.72
C LEU A 330 5.08 24.20 -8.42
N LEU A 331 4.57 23.02 -8.04
CA LEU A 331 3.25 22.57 -8.49
C LEU A 331 2.19 23.20 -7.57
N GLN A 332 1.55 24.27 -8.04
CA GLN A 332 0.47 24.97 -7.35
C GLN A 332 -0.87 24.63 -8.03
N ILE A 333 -1.72 23.86 -7.37
CA ILE A 333 -3.04 23.52 -7.91
C ILE A 333 -4.10 24.46 -7.30
N LYS A 334 -4.63 25.40 -8.10
CA LYS A 334 -5.76 26.28 -7.72
C LYS A 334 -7.07 25.77 -8.34
N LYS A 335 -8.17 25.85 -7.58
CA LYS A 335 -9.51 25.37 -7.99
C LYS A 335 -10.49 26.51 -8.24
N LYS A 336 -11.33 26.38 -9.29
CA LYS A 336 -12.38 27.34 -9.71
C LYS A 336 -13.76 26.88 -9.21
N LYS A 337 -14.59 27.82 -8.71
CA LYS A 337 -15.95 27.60 -8.18
C LYS A 337 -16.94 27.12 -9.26
N PHE A 338 -17.78 26.14 -8.92
CA PHE A 338 -19.07 25.87 -9.58
C PHE A 338 -20.20 25.78 -8.53
N ASN A 339 -21.41 26.16 -8.94
CA ASN A 339 -22.59 26.42 -8.11
C ASN A 339 -23.38 25.17 -7.69
N ASN A 340 -23.86 25.21 -6.43
CA ASN A 340 -25.10 24.65 -5.85
C ASN A 340 -25.56 23.24 -6.23
N ASN A 341 -25.36 22.25 -5.35
CA ASN A 341 -26.36 21.76 -4.38
C ASN A 341 -25.90 20.46 -3.69
N LEU A 342 -26.29 20.32 -2.42
CA LEU A 342 -26.11 19.17 -1.52
C LEU A 342 -24.69 18.93 -0.98
N ILE A 343 -24.41 19.64 0.12
CA ILE A 343 -23.26 19.37 0.99
C ILE A 343 -23.68 18.25 1.94
N LEU A 344 -23.22 17.02 1.69
CA LEU A 344 -23.13 16.00 2.73
C LEU A 344 -21.95 16.40 3.61
N ALA A 345 -22.26 16.97 4.78
CA ALA A 345 -21.27 17.30 5.79
C ALA A 345 -20.72 16.00 6.42
N THR A 346 -19.74 15.40 5.76
CA THR A 346 -18.71 14.62 6.46
C THR A 346 -17.69 15.62 6.98
N THR A 347 -17.57 15.69 8.30
CA THR A 347 -16.56 16.46 9.02
C THR A 347 -15.17 15.98 8.61
N CYS A 348 -14.65 16.49 7.49
CA CYS A 348 -13.23 16.41 7.17
C CYS A 348 -12.51 17.21 8.25
N PHE A 349 -11.74 16.51 9.10
CA PHE A 349 -10.92 17.18 10.10
C PHE A 349 -10.02 18.20 9.38
N VAL A 350 -10.05 19.44 9.86
CA VAL A 350 -9.16 20.52 9.44
C VAL A 350 -7.76 20.16 9.95
N LEU A 351 -7.04 19.32 9.20
CA LEU A 351 -5.71 18.86 9.58
C LEU A 351 -4.70 19.49 8.63
N LEU A 352 -3.85 20.34 9.20
CA LEU A 352 -2.64 20.79 8.53
C LEU A 352 -1.63 19.66 8.69
N PHE A 353 -1.06 19.20 7.60
CA PHE A 353 -0.11 18.10 7.61
C PHE A 353 1.16 18.50 6.88
N MET A 354 2.30 18.11 7.44
CA MET A 354 3.59 18.30 6.82
C MET A 354 4.39 17.00 6.92
N GLN A 355 4.87 16.55 5.77
CA GLN A 355 5.73 15.37 5.63
C GLN A 355 7.03 15.77 4.94
N LEU A 356 8.16 15.45 5.58
CA LEU A 356 9.48 15.51 4.97
C LEU A 356 9.95 14.09 4.66
N TYR A 357 10.08 13.78 3.38
CA TYR A 357 10.68 12.55 2.89
C TYR A 357 12.11 12.78 2.43
N ILE A 358 13.03 11.95 2.93
CA ILE A 358 14.43 11.95 2.52
C ILE A 358 14.71 10.66 1.76
N GLN A 359 14.95 10.75 0.45
CA GLN A 359 15.21 9.58 -0.40
C GLN A 359 16.67 9.12 -0.23
N ILE A 360 16.84 7.85 0.16
CA ILE A 360 18.14 7.23 0.38
C ILE A 360 18.36 6.23 -0.73
N ARG A 361 19.16 6.56 -1.75
CA ARG A 361 19.41 5.65 -2.87
C ARG A 361 20.14 4.37 -2.41
N PRO A 362 19.52 3.18 -2.47
CA PRO A 362 20.28 1.96 -2.64
C PRO A 362 20.81 1.85 -4.06
N ASN A 363 22.01 1.32 -4.24
CA ASN A 363 22.33 0.73 -5.54
C ASN A 363 21.52 -0.57 -5.64
N LEU A 364 20.98 -0.85 -6.82
CA LEU A 364 20.03 -1.94 -7.12
C LEU A 364 20.49 -3.33 -6.65
N PHE A 365 21.79 -3.48 -6.35
CA PHE A 365 22.37 -4.65 -5.72
C PHE A 365 23.16 -4.26 -4.46
N ASN A 366 22.43 -4.13 -3.38
CA ASN A 366 22.90 -4.23 -2.00
C ASN A 366 23.79 -3.11 -1.43
N SER A 367 23.39 -2.72 -0.23
CA SER A 367 24.24 -3.08 0.91
C SER A 367 23.29 -3.31 2.08
N ILE A 368 23.12 -4.57 2.50
CA ILE A 368 22.44 -4.96 3.75
C ILE A 368 22.85 -4.06 4.92
N LYS A 369 24.10 -3.57 4.92
CA LYS A 369 24.58 -2.58 5.90
C LYS A 369 23.80 -1.26 5.85
N LYS A 370 23.37 -0.77 4.68
CA LYS A 370 22.52 0.43 4.56
C LYS A 370 21.12 0.20 5.12
N MET A 371 20.50 -0.95 4.85
CA MET A 371 19.21 -1.32 5.47
C MET A 371 19.35 -1.32 7.00
N ALA A 372 20.38 -2.01 7.50
CA ALA A 372 20.70 -2.05 8.92
C ALA A 372 20.99 -0.66 9.52
N LEU A 373 21.67 0.23 8.77
CA LEU A 373 21.90 1.62 9.19
C LEU A 373 20.61 2.43 9.25
N LEU A 374 19.71 2.26 8.27
CA LEU A 374 18.42 2.94 8.23
C LEU A 374 17.50 2.46 9.37
N ASP A 375 17.39 1.15 9.58
CA ASP A 375 16.65 0.55 10.70
C ASP A 375 17.19 1.06 12.06
N LEU A 376 18.52 1.14 12.20
CA LEU A 376 19.14 1.63 13.44
C LEU A 376 18.95 3.13 13.63
N PHE A 377 19.02 3.91 12.54
CA PHE A 377 18.73 5.33 12.54
C PHE A 377 17.30 5.59 13.02
N ASP A 378 16.33 4.84 12.47
CA ASP A 378 14.91 4.96 12.83
C ASP A 378 14.68 4.83 14.34
N VAL A 379 15.10 3.70 14.93
CA VAL A 379 14.90 3.43 16.37
C VAL A 379 15.61 4.46 17.27
N ILE A 380 16.70 5.06 16.81
CA ILE A 380 17.41 6.10 17.58
C ILE A 380 16.71 7.46 17.46
N VAL A 381 16.16 7.80 16.29
CA VAL A 381 15.60 9.12 15.97
C VAL A 381 14.14 9.25 16.38
N GLU A 382 13.37 8.17 16.36
CA GLU A 382 11.94 8.13 16.70
C GLU A 382 11.64 8.86 18.02
N LYS A 383 12.33 8.47 19.10
CA LYS A 383 12.10 9.04 20.42
C LYS A 383 12.51 10.52 20.53
N PRO A 384 13.74 10.94 20.17
CA PRO A 384 14.13 12.35 20.18
C PRO A 384 13.21 13.25 19.34
N PHE A 385 12.76 12.76 18.17
CA PHE A 385 11.83 13.51 17.31
C PHE A 385 10.49 13.71 18.01
N TYR A 386 9.91 12.62 18.52
CA TYR A 386 8.66 12.66 19.26
C TYR A 386 8.76 13.56 20.50
N ASP A 387 9.77 13.38 21.35
CA ASP A 387 9.91 14.15 22.59
C ASP A 387 10.03 15.66 22.29
N ARG A 388 10.85 16.06 21.32
CA ARG A 388 11.01 17.47 20.96
C ARG A 388 9.74 18.07 20.35
N ILE A 389 9.21 17.46 19.29
CA ILE A 389 8.12 18.06 18.52
C ILE A 389 6.77 17.92 19.24
N ARG A 390 6.51 16.76 19.88
CA ARG A 390 5.23 16.49 20.55
C ARG A 390 5.20 16.95 22.01
N ARG A 391 6.24 16.70 22.80
CA ARG A 391 6.20 16.96 24.25
C ARG A 391 6.72 18.35 24.63
N GLU A 392 7.82 18.78 24.02
CA GLU A 392 8.46 20.05 24.37
C GLU A 392 7.82 21.21 23.60
N GLU A 393 7.66 21.06 22.29
CA GLU A 393 7.16 22.12 21.40
C GLU A 393 5.64 22.05 21.16
N ASN A 394 5.00 20.91 21.43
CA ASN A 394 3.56 20.66 21.29
C ASN A 394 2.98 21.04 19.90
N LEU A 395 3.70 20.70 18.82
CA LEU A 395 3.40 21.21 17.46
C LEU A 395 2.35 20.42 16.69
N GLY A 396 2.04 19.20 17.09
CA GLY A 396 1.09 18.34 16.40
C GLY A 396 0.52 17.29 17.32
N TYR A 397 -0.67 16.77 17.00
CA TYR A 397 -1.29 15.68 17.76
C TYR A 397 -0.80 14.31 17.28
N THR A 398 -0.49 14.20 15.99
CA THR A 398 0.23 13.07 15.40
C THR A 398 1.62 13.53 15.00
N VAL A 399 2.64 12.89 15.57
CA VAL A 399 4.06 13.14 15.30
C VAL A 399 4.73 11.80 15.16
N GLN A 400 5.27 11.50 13.99
CA GLN A 400 5.87 10.21 13.70
C GLN A 400 7.09 10.37 12.80
N SER A 401 8.07 9.48 12.98
CA SER A 401 9.15 9.30 12.02
C SER A 401 9.34 7.81 11.79
N TYR A 402 9.65 7.42 10.57
CA TYR A 402 9.82 6.01 10.22
C TYR A 402 10.67 5.85 8.96
N SER A 403 11.30 4.69 8.83
CA SER A 403 11.86 4.25 7.55
C SER A 403 10.76 3.89 6.56
N SER A 404 10.84 4.40 5.34
CA SER A 404 9.93 4.08 4.24
C SER A 404 10.66 3.29 3.14
N GLU A 405 9.97 2.33 2.54
CA GLU A 405 10.43 1.59 1.37
C GLU A 405 9.29 1.52 0.36
N ILE A 406 9.45 2.25 -0.75
CA ILE A 406 8.48 2.30 -1.85
C ILE A 406 9.17 1.68 -3.06
N HIS A 407 8.70 0.51 -3.51
CA HIS A 407 9.22 -0.20 -4.69
C HIS A 407 10.76 -0.27 -4.73
N ASN A 408 11.37 -0.82 -3.67
CA ASN A 408 12.82 -0.97 -3.51
C ASN A 408 13.62 0.34 -3.41
N VAL A 409 12.95 1.50 -3.29
CA VAL A 409 13.59 2.77 -2.96
C VAL A 409 13.37 3.07 -1.48
N TRP A 410 14.49 3.16 -0.75
CA TRP A 410 14.46 3.48 0.67
C TRP A 410 14.41 4.98 0.89
N GLY A 411 13.76 5.38 1.97
CA GLY A 411 13.81 6.72 2.48
C GLY A 411 13.43 6.79 3.95
N PHE A 412 13.32 8.00 4.45
CA PHE A 412 12.95 8.27 5.83
C PHE A 412 11.95 9.42 5.87
N CYS A 413 10.85 9.21 6.59
CA CYS A 413 9.76 10.18 6.70
C CYS A 413 9.77 10.84 8.08
N PHE A 414 9.42 12.12 8.10
CA PHE A 414 9.04 12.86 9.30
C PHE A 414 7.68 13.49 9.06
N ASP A 415 6.70 13.10 9.88
CA ASP A 415 5.31 13.48 9.68
C ASP A 415 4.80 14.23 10.91
N ILE A 416 4.16 15.37 10.67
CA ILE A 416 3.46 16.16 11.69
C ILE A 416 2.07 16.49 11.18
N ALA A 417 1.05 16.07 11.92
CA ALA A 417 -0.31 16.55 11.76
C ALA A 417 -0.65 17.52 12.90
N SER A 418 -1.09 18.72 12.54
CA SER A 418 -1.38 19.82 13.45
C SER A 418 -2.74 20.44 13.18
N SER A 419 -3.42 20.88 14.24
CA SER A 419 -4.63 21.71 14.17
C SER A 419 -4.29 23.20 14.05
N ASP A 420 -3.15 23.60 14.62
CA ASP A 420 -2.91 25.00 15.00
C ASP A 420 -1.71 25.62 14.29
N HIS A 421 -0.80 24.81 13.75
CA HIS A 421 0.43 25.27 13.12
C HIS A 421 0.45 25.07 11.61
N GLU A 422 0.84 26.12 10.89
CA GLU A 422 0.95 26.10 9.43
C GLU A 422 2.06 25.16 8.95
N PRO A 423 1.87 24.45 7.82
CA PRO A 423 2.86 23.52 7.27
C PRO A 423 4.25 24.11 7.08
N TYR A 424 4.38 25.39 6.71
CA TYR A 424 5.70 26.03 6.58
C TYR A 424 6.44 26.16 7.91
N TYR A 425 5.73 26.50 8.98
CA TYR A 425 6.32 26.54 10.31
C TYR A 425 6.75 25.13 10.74
N LEU A 426 5.88 24.13 10.54
CA LEU A 426 6.19 22.73 10.82
C LEU A 426 7.41 22.25 10.03
N GLN A 427 7.50 22.57 8.75
CA GLN A 427 8.63 22.27 7.89
C GLN A 427 9.93 22.81 8.49
N HIS A 428 9.96 24.09 8.86
CA HIS A 428 11.14 24.70 9.46
C HIS A 428 11.58 23.95 10.73
N ARG A 429 10.64 23.58 11.59
CA ARG A 429 10.92 22.85 12.84
C ARG A 429 11.48 21.44 12.57
N ILE A 430 10.98 20.73 11.56
CA ILE A 430 11.55 19.44 11.15
C ILE A 430 12.98 19.65 10.61
N GLU A 431 13.21 20.66 9.77
CA GLU A 431 14.53 20.91 9.20
C GLU A 431 15.56 21.25 10.29
N GLU A 432 15.20 22.10 11.25
CA GLU A 432 16.04 22.39 12.42
C GLU A 432 16.31 21.16 13.29
N PHE A 433 15.35 20.24 13.39
CA PHE A 433 15.56 18.97 14.07
C PHE A 433 16.56 18.10 13.30
N VAL A 434 16.36 17.93 11.99
CA VAL A 434 17.23 17.10 11.13
C VAL A 434 18.66 17.63 11.11
N ASP A 435 18.86 18.94 11.02
CA ASP A 435 20.19 19.54 11.06
C ASP A 435 20.82 19.46 12.47
N GLY A 436 20.00 19.38 13.52
CA GLY A 436 20.42 19.18 14.91
C GLY A 436 20.75 17.72 15.29
N LEU A 437 20.45 16.74 14.43
CA LEU A 437 20.69 15.32 14.71
C LEU A 437 22.16 14.96 14.94
N GLU A 438 23.09 15.75 14.39
CA GLU A 438 24.53 15.57 14.64
C GLU A 438 24.83 15.56 16.14
N LYS A 439 24.26 16.51 16.88
CA LYS A 439 24.42 16.62 18.34
C LYS A 439 23.77 15.44 19.07
N VAL A 440 22.59 15.01 18.63
CA VAL A 440 21.91 13.82 19.19
C VAL A 440 22.80 12.58 19.08
N PHE A 441 23.46 12.41 17.94
CA PHE A 441 24.40 11.31 17.77
C PHE A 441 25.68 11.54 18.57
N GLU A 442 26.24 12.74 18.64
CA GLU A 442 27.43 13.03 19.47
C GLU A 442 27.19 12.69 20.94
N ASP A 443 26.07 13.13 21.50
CA ASP A 443 25.66 12.93 22.90
C ASP A 443 25.27 11.47 23.21
N LEU A 444 25.03 10.64 22.19
CA LEU A 444 24.69 9.23 22.36
C LEU A 444 25.88 8.41 22.89
N ASP A 445 25.84 8.03 24.17
CA ASP A 445 26.91 7.27 24.79
C ASP A 445 27.01 5.82 24.26
N SER A 446 28.20 5.21 24.39
CA SER A 446 28.48 3.87 23.86
C SER A 446 27.58 2.77 24.46
N LYS A 447 27.16 2.91 25.72
CA LYS A 447 26.32 1.92 26.40
C LYS A 447 24.90 1.99 25.85
N THR A 448 24.35 3.19 25.67
CA THR A 448 23.03 3.39 25.09
C THR A 448 23.00 2.97 23.61
N PHE A 449 24.01 3.31 22.82
CA PHE A 449 24.12 2.85 21.43
C PHE A 449 24.12 1.31 21.34
N LYS A 450 24.91 0.62 22.16
CA LYS A 450 24.93 -0.85 22.22
C LYS A 450 23.59 -1.43 22.62
N LYS A 451 22.83 -0.76 23.50
CA LYS A 451 21.49 -1.17 23.90
C LYS A 451 20.50 -1.09 22.74
N TYR A 452 20.46 0.03 22.02
CA TYR A 452 19.62 0.17 20.82
C TYR A 452 19.93 -0.90 19.78
N ARG A 453 21.22 -1.07 19.47
CA ARG A 453 21.69 -2.08 18.51
C ARG A 453 21.30 -3.49 18.92
N ARG A 454 21.51 -3.87 20.18
CA ARG A 454 21.11 -5.19 20.71
C ARG A 454 19.60 -5.39 20.64
N SER A 455 18.83 -4.40 21.10
CA SER A 455 17.37 -4.46 21.07
C SER A 455 16.83 -4.61 19.65
N LEU A 456 17.44 -3.95 18.66
CA LEU A 456 17.03 -4.06 17.26
C LEU A 456 17.43 -5.41 16.65
N VAL A 457 18.62 -5.94 16.98
CA VAL A 457 19.01 -7.32 16.60
C VAL A 457 18.03 -8.33 17.19
N ASP A 458 17.71 -8.20 18.48
CA ASP A 458 16.76 -9.08 19.15
C ASP A 458 15.37 -8.97 18.50
N LYS A 459 14.90 -7.76 18.15
CA LYS A 459 13.63 -7.54 17.42
C LYS A 459 13.62 -8.15 16.01
N LYS A 460 14.72 -8.06 15.25
CA LYS A 460 14.82 -8.63 13.89
C LYS A 460 14.92 -10.16 13.92
N LEU A 461 15.50 -10.72 14.98
CA LEU A 461 15.62 -12.17 15.18
C LEU A 461 14.44 -12.76 15.96
N GLN A 462 13.62 -11.93 16.59
CA GLN A 462 12.37 -12.34 17.20
C GLN A 462 11.47 -12.86 16.08
N GLY A 463 11.25 -14.18 16.07
CA GLY A 463 10.34 -14.81 15.13
C GLY A 463 8.92 -14.22 15.23
N CYS A 464 8.14 -14.40 14.18
CA CYS A 464 6.77 -13.92 14.14
C CYS A 464 5.91 -14.60 15.21
N SER A 465 4.93 -13.87 15.75
CA SER A 465 3.99 -14.38 16.75
C SER A 465 2.97 -15.37 16.20
N SER A 466 2.75 -15.34 14.88
CA SER A 466 1.78 -16.20 14.20
C SER A 466 2.32 -16.70 12.86
N LEU A 467 1.80 -17.85 12.41
CA LEU A 467 2.08 -18.39 11.09
C LEU A 467 1.70 -17.41 9.97
N GLU A 468 0.61 -16.64 10.15
CA GLU A 468 0.16 -15.69 9.15
C GLU A 468 1.14 -14.53 8.98
N ASP A 469 1.68 -14.00 10.09
CA ASP A 469 2.70 -12.96 10.11
C ASP A 469 3.99 -13.43 9.45
N GLU A 470 4.44 -14.65 9.79
CA GLU A 470 5.62 -15.26 9.19
C GLU A 470 5.44 -15.47 7.68
N SER A 471 4.28 -15.98 7.27
CA SER A 471 3.95 -16.18 5.85
C SER A 471 3.96 -14.85 5.09
N CYS A 472 3.42 -13.78 5.69
CA CYS A 472 3.43 -12.43 5.13
C CYS A 472 4.87 -11.89 4.98
N GLN A 473 5.71 -12.06 6.00
CA GLN A 473 7.11 -11.61 5.95
C GLN A 473 7.91 -12.38 4.89
N VAL A 474 7.80 -13.71 4.87
CA VAL A 474 8.48 -14.57 3.89
C VAL A 474 8.03 -14.21 2.47
N TRP A 475 6.71 -14.03 2.26
CA TRP A 475 6.18 -13.65 0.96
C TRP A 475 6.69 -12.29 0.49
N LYS A 476 6.71 -11.28 1.37
CA LYS A 476 7.30 -9.97 1.09
C LYS A 476 8.77 -10.05 0.71
N GLU A 477 9.57 -10.90 1.37
CA GLU A 477 10.98 -11.06 1.00
C GLU A 477 11.13 -11.70 -0.40
N ILE A 478 10.32 -12.72 -0.70
CA ILE A 478 10.33 -13.42 -1.99
C ILE A 478 9.95 -12.48 -3.13
N SER A 479 8.79 -11.80 -3.00
CA SER A 479 8.25 -10.95 -4.06
C SER A 479 9.12 -9.72 -4.32
N LYS A 480 9.65 -9.08 -3.26
CA LYS A 480 10.47 -7.87 -3.37
C LYS A 480 11.87 -8.12 -3.89
N TYR A 481 12.57 -9.13 -3.37
CA TYR A 481 14.01 -9.31 -3.62
C TYR A 481 14.33 -10.36 -4.68
N SER A 482 13.39 -10.61 -5.61
CA SER A 482 13.52 -11.60 -6.69
C SER A 482 13.99 -12.97 -6.18
N GLY A 483 13.49 -13.40 -5.01
CA GLY A 483 13.90 -14.66 -4.38
C GLY A 483 15.17 -14.62 -3.53
N ASN A 484 15.72 -13.45 -3.18
CA ASN A 484 16.78 -13.37 -2.17
C ASN A 484 16.19 -13.54 -0.77
N ILE A 485 16.51 -14.66 -0.15
CA ILE A 485 15.93 -15.09 1.12
C ILE A 485 16.81 -14.69 2.31
N ASN A 486 16.21 -14.61 3.50
CA ASN A 486 16.86 -14.36 4.79
C ASN A 486 17.45 -12.94 4.86
N ILE A 487 16.80 -11.97 4.21
CA ILE A 487 17.24 -10.57 4.28
C ILE A 487 17.21 -10.08 5.72
N THR A 488 16.16 -10.41 6.47
CA THR A 488 16.04 -10.04 7.88
C THR A 488 17.21 -10.57 8.73
N GLN A 489 17.62 -11.83 8.52
CA GLN A 489 18.77 -12.42 9.23
C GLN A 489 20.09 -11.76 8.83
N LYS A 490 20.31 -11.54 7.52
CA LYS A 490 21.49 -10.83 7.00
C LYS A 490 21.59 -9.42 7.59
N VAL A 491 20.48 -8.70 7.69
CA VAL A 491 20.39 -7.38 8.33
C VAL A 491 20.75 -7.46 9.81
N ALA A 492 20.22 -8.44 10.54
CA ALA A 492 20.56 -8.67 11.95
C ALA A 492 22.05 -8.98 12.18
N GLU A 493 22.68 -9.74 11.28
CA GLU A 493 24.13 -9.99 11.32
C GLU A 493 24.94 -8.72 11.06
N GLN A 494 24.52 -7.90 10.11
CA GLN A 494 25.16 -6.62 9.83
C GLN A 494 25.03 -5.66 11.00
N LEU A 495 23.85 -5.57 11.61
CA LEU A 495 23.59 -4.75 12.79
C LEU A 495 24.58 -5.01 13.93
N LYS A 496 25.06 -6.26 14.11
CA LYS A 496 26.06 -6.59 15.13
C LYS A 496 27.41 -5.89 14.90
N GLN A 497 27.74 -5.56 13.65
CA GLN A 497 29.01 -4.98 13.22
C GLN A 497 28.98 -3.45 13.11
N ILE A 498 27.80 -2.84 13.03
CA ILE A 498 27.66 -1.39 12.85
C ILE A 498 28.22 -0.61 14.05
N THR A 499 28.98 0.43 13.73
CA THR A 499 29.58 1.37 14.70
C THR A 499 28.84 2.71 14.74
N LYS A 500 29.06 3.49 15.80
CA LYS A 500 28.53 4.86 15.92
C LYS A 500 29.05 5.76 14.79
N ASP A 501 30.29 5.58 14.37
CA ASP A 501 30.88 6.33 13.26
C ASP A 501 30.24 5.99 11.91
N ASP A 502 29.83 4.74 11.70
CA ASP A 502 29.06 4.37 10.52
C ASP A 502 27.72 5.11 10.46
N LEU A 503 27.01 5.21 11.59
CA LEU A 503 25.76 5.95 11.71
C LEU A 503 25.96 7.44 11.45
N MET A 504 27.01 8.05 12.02
CA MET A 504 27.34 9.46 11.81
C MET A 504 27.68 9.74 10.34
N ARG A 505 28.47 8.87 9.68
CA ARG A 505 28.75 8.97 8.25
C ARG A 505 27.50 8.83 7.40
N PHE A 506 26.59 7.93 7.78
CA PHE A 506 25.31 7.72 7.10
C PHE A 506 24.43 8.98 7.17
N TYR A 507 24.27 9.56 8.37
CA TYR A 507 23.57 10.82 8.59
C TYR A 507 24.16 11.96 7.75
N ARG A 508 25.48 12.21 7.87
CA ARG A 508 26.17 13.28 7.13
C ARG A 508 26.04 13.12 5.61
N LYS A 509 25.95 11.88 5.12
CA LYS A 509 25.82 11.60 3.68
C LYS A 509 24.41 11.82 3.16
N TYR A 510 23.37 11.38 3.84
CA TYR A 510 22.02 11.34 3.26
C TYR A 510 21.06 12.39 3.83
N PHE A 511 21.25 12.83 5.08
CA PHE A 511 20.31 13.69 5.78
C PHE A 511 20.75 15.15 5.86
N LYS A 512 22.07 15.39 5.96
CA LYS A 512 22.62 16.75 6.09
C LYS A 512 22.43 17.54 4.78
N LYS A 513 21.83 18.74 4.88
CA LYS A 513 21.47 19.58 3.72
C LYS A 513 22.66 19.87 2.80
N SER A 514 23.84 20.12 3.37
CA SER A 514 25.06 20.42 2.62
C SER A 514 25.64 19.24 1.84
N SER A 515 25.12 18.02 2.01
CA SER A 515 25.59 16.85 1.27
C SER A 515 25.03 16.81 -0.13
N GLY A 516 25.90 16.60 -1.12
CA GLY A 516 25.49 16.35 -2.51
C GLY A 516 24.65 15.09 -2.72
N ASN A 517 24.51 14.20 -1.71
CA ASN A 517 23.65 13.01 -1.80
C ASN A 517 22.31 13.18 -1.07
N CYS A 518 22.04 14.34 -0.46
CA CYS A 518 20.76 14.62 0.18
C CYS A 518 19.69 14.86 -0.88
N ARG A 519 18.52 14.24 -0.71
CA ARG A 519 17.38 14.30 -1.62
C ARG A 519 16.12 14.48 -0.79
N ARG A 520 15.49 15.64 -0.85
CA ARG A 520 14.36 16.01 0.01
C ARG A 520 13.11 16.24 -0.83
N LEU A 521 12.00 15.65 -0.39
CA LEU A 521 10.65 15.92 -0.86
C LEU A 521 9.82 16.39 0.35
N LYS A 522 9.22 17.56 0.22
CA LYS A 522 8.40 18.20 1.25
C LYS A 522 6.95 18.22 0.76
N ILE A 523 6.06 17.65 1.55
CA ILE A 523 4.64 17.55 1.25
C ILE A 523 3.90 18.35 2.31
N ASN A 524 3.26 19.44 1.90
CA ASN A 524 2.51 20.34 2.76
C ASN A 524 1.03 20.24 2.40
N VAL A 525 0.20 19.82 3.33
CA VAL A 525 -1.26 19.73 3.16
C VAL A 525 -1.91 20.81 4.02
N TRP A 526 -2.68 21.66 3.36
CA TRP A 526 -3.36 22.79 3.94
C TRP A 526 -4.86 22.50 4.05
N SER A 527 -5.49 23.05 5.09
CA SER A 527 -6.94 23.10 5.14
C SER A 527 -7.47 24.11 4.12
N SER A 528 -8.69 23.87 3.64
CA SER A 528 -9.36 24.74 2.67
C SER A 528 -9.54 26.19 3.15
N GLU A 529 -9.51 26.43 4.47
CA GLU A 529 -9.68 27.74 5.09
C GLU A 529 -8.36 28.50 5.31
N LYS A 530 -7.21 27.81 5.35
CA LYS A 530 -5.90 28.40 5.70
C LYS A 530 -4.91 28.44 4.53
N PHE A 531 -5.36 28.23 3.29
CA PHE A 531 -4.46 28.18 2.14
C PHE A 531 -3.88 29.57 1.81
N PRO A 532 -2.54 29.73 1.71
CA PRO A 532 -1.92 31.03 1.44
C PRO A 532 -2.21 31.53 0.02
N GLU A 533 -2.42 32.85 -0.13
CA GLU A 533 -2.45 33.49 -1.45
C GLU A 533 -1.05 33.45 -2.09
N ALA A 534 -0.99 33.41 -3.43
CA ALA A 534 0.24 33.08 -4.17
C ALA A 534 1.44 34.02 -3.93
N ASP A 535 1.21 35.22 -3.38
CA ASP A 535 2.23 36.23 -3.09
C ASP A 535 2.86 36.14 -1.68
N ASP A 536 2.34 35.28 -0.79
CA ASP A 536 2.79 35.17 0.62
C ASP A 536 3.71 33.95 0.88
N SER A 537 4.21 33.28 -0.16
CA SER A 537 5.20 32.20 0.01
C SER A 537 6.52 32.76 0.57
N PRO A 538 7.03 32.27 1.72
CA PRO A 538 8.26 32.78 2.33
C PRO A 538 9.54 32.39 1.55
N TYR A 539 9.44 31.52 0.54
CA TYR A 539 10.57 31.15 -0.32
C TYR A 539 10.65 32.08 -1.53
N LYS A 540 11.45 33.15 -1.41
CA LYS A 540 12.07 33.83 -2.55
C LYS A 540 13.41 33.15 -2.85
N ASP A 541 13.71 32.96 -4.13
CA ASP A 541 14.90 32.29 -4.67
C ASP A 541 16.19 32.58 -3.87
N GLU A 542 16.66 31.58 -3.12
CA GLU A 542 18.03 31.58 -2.63
C GLU A 542 18.89 30.76 -3.60
N ASN A 543 19.67 31.50 -4.40
CA ASN A 543 20.64 30.97 -5.36
C ASN A 543 21.71 30.14 -4.64
N GLU A 544 21.58 28.81 -4.63
CA GLU A 544 22.70 27.90 -4.36
C GLU A 544 23.27 27.39 -5.69
N GLU A 545 24.49 27.83 -6.03
CA GLU A 545 25.22 27.39 -7.23
C GLU A 545 25.44 25.86 -7.22
N VAL A 546 24.92 25.20 -8.27
CA VAL A 546 25.17 23.78 -8.55
C VAL A 546 26.41 23.70 -9.46
N PRO A 547 27.46 22.93 -9.11
CA PRO A 547 28.55 22.67 -10.04
C PRO A 547 28.04 21.82 -11.20
N ASP A 548 28.36 22.21 -12.43
CA ASP A 548 28.11 21.45 -13.65
C ASP A 548 28.76 20.05 -13.54
N ASP A 549 27.94 19.00 -13.48
CA ASP A 549 28.38 17.63 -13.76
C ASP A 549 27.82 17.23 -15.13
N GLU A 550 28.70 17.20 -16.13
CA GLU A 550 28.45 16.86 -17.54
C GLU A 550 28.14 15.36 -17.81
N ASP A 551 27.85 14.55 -16.80
CA ASP A 551 27.53 13.12 -16.98
C ASP A 551 26.08 12.82 -16.59
N ASN A 552 25.16 13.33 -17.40
CA ASN A 552 23.79 12.82 -17.51
C ASN A 552 23.73 11.72 -18.58
N PRO A 553 23.40 10.48 -18.20
CA PRO A 553 22.49 9.71 -19.03
C PRO A 553 21.35 9.14 -18.17
N ASN A 554 20.23 9.84 -18.19
CA ASN A 554 18.96 9.39 -18.76
C ASN A 554 18.51 7.93 -18.46
N TYR A 555 17.35 7.86 -17.79
CA TYR A 555 16.31 6.82 -17.83
C TYR A 555 16.71 5.36 -17.52
N TRP A 556 16.27 4.84 -16.35
CA TRP A 556 16.08 3.41 -16.09
C TRP A 556 14.92 3.17 -15.12
#